data_AF-A0A2S8S5J1-F1
#
_entry.id   AF-A0A2S8S5J1-F1
#
_cell.length_a   1.000
_cell.length_b   1.000
_cell.length_c   1.000
_cell.angle_alpha   90.00
_cell.angle_beta   90.00
_cell.angle_gamma   90.00
#
_symmetry.space_group_name_H-M   'P 1'
#
loop_
_entity.id
_entity.type
_entity.pdbx_description
1 polymer ?
#
loop_
_entity_poly.entity_id
_entity_poly.type
_entity_poly.pdbx_seq_one_letter_code
_entity_poly.pdbx_strand_id
1 'polypeptide(L)'
;MTETPDEKIARLEKRIERLKASMLSNASRPRIITGAVAMDEARRNRDFAATLLAAMDRGQDRMVDRKTITPFIEEVTELWGLQDRPSIAEFA
;
A
#
# COMPACT_ATOMS: atom_id res chain seq x y z
N MET A 1 -12.52 7.88 45.66
CA MET A 1 -11.89 9.12 45.17
C MET A 1 -12.51 9.44 43.82
N THR A 2 -13.15 10.59 43.69
CA THR A 2 -13.76 11.04 42.43
C THR A 2 -12.64 11.52 41.52
N GLU A 3 -12.55 10.97 40.31
CA GLU A 3 -11.55 11.34 39.31
C GLU A 3 -11.59 12.85 39.08
N THR A 4 -10.43 13.51 39.10
CA THR A 4 -10.38 14.95 38.82
C THR A 4 -10.71 15.21 37.34
N PRO A 5 -11.23 16.40 36.99
CA PRO A 5 -11.48 16.75 35.60
C PRO A 5 -10.25 16.54 34.71
N ASP A 6 -9.04 16.84 35.21
CA ASP A 6 -7.78 16.68 34.48
C ASP A 6 -7.41 15.22 34.26
N GLU A 7 -7.59 14.35 35.25
CA GLU A 7 -7.42 12.90 35.11
C GLU A 7 -8.39 12.32 34.08
N LYS A 8 -9.63 12.84 34.06
CA LYS A 8 -10.65 12.44 33.09
C LYS A 8 -10.28 12.89 31.66
N ILE A 9 -9.74 14.10 31.49
CA ILE A 9 -9.26 14.60 30.20
C ILE A 9 -8.09 13.75 29.70
N ALA A 10 -7.05 13.55 30.52
CA ALA A 10 -5.89 12.75 30.13
C ALA A 10 -6.25 11.31 29.75
N ARG A 11 -7.23 10.70 30.43
CA ARG A 11 -7.74 9.37 30.08
C ARG A 11 -8.47 9.36 28.73
N LEU A 12 -9.25 10.41 28.45
CA LEU A 12 -9.98 10.54 27.18
C LEU A 12 -9.02 10.79 26.02
N GLU A 13 -7.99 11.62 26.20
CA GLU A 13 -6.95 11.84 25.19
C GLU A 13 -6.21 10.55 24.83
N LYS A 14 -5.77 9.78 25.84
CA LYS A 14 -5.16 8.45 25.63
C LYS A 14 -6.10 7.46 24.93
N ARG A 15 -7.42 7.62 25.08
CA ARG A 15 -8.41 6.76 24.41
C ARG A 15 -8.59 7.18 22.96
N ILE A 16 -8.64 8.48 22.70
CA ILE A 16 -8.70 9.04 21.34
C ILE A 16 -7.46 8.65 20.54
N GLU A 17 -6.28 8.74 21.13
CA GLU A 17 -5.02 8.36 20.48
C GLU A 17 -5.01 6.86 20.10
N ARG A 18 -5.42 5.99 21.02
CA ARG A 18 -5.57 4.54 20.75
C ARG A 18 -6.58 4.25 19.65
N LEU A 19 -7.70 4.98 19.62
CA LEU A 19 -8.72 4.82 18.58
C LEU A 19 -8.18 5.27 17.21
N LYS A 20 -7.48 6.41 17.14
CA LYS A 20 -6.84 6.89 15.90
C LYS A 20 -5.82 5.87 15.37
N ALA A 21 -4.96 5.34 16.25
CA ALA A 21 -3.98 4.33 15.88
C ALA A 21 -4.64 3.02 15.41
N SER A 22 -5.68 2.55 16.10
CA SER A 22 -6.43 1.35 15.71
C SER A 22 -7.16 1.52 14.38
N MET A 23 -7.76 2.69 14.13
CA MET A 23 -8.42 2.98 12.84
C MET A 23 -7.41 2.98 11.69
N LEU A 24 -6.25 3.60 11.87
CA LEU A 24 -5.18 3.59 10.87
C LEU A 24 -4.66 2.17 10.62
N SER A 25 -4.48 1.36 11.67
CA SER A 25 -4.05 -0.04 11.57
C SER A 25 -5.06 -0.94 10.86
N ASN A 26 -6.36 -0.78 11.16
CA ASN A 26 -7.41 -1.57 10.53
C ASN A 26 -7.60 -1.21 9.05
N ALA A 27 -7.34 0.03 8.65
CA ALA A 27 -7.37 0.44 7.25
C ALA A 27 -6.10 0.02 6.48
N SER A 28 -4.94 -0.02 7.13
CA SER A 28 -3.66 -0.39 6.49
C SER A 28 -3.47 -1.90 6.37
N ARG A 29 -3.95 -2.70 7.33
CA ARG A 29 -3.75 -4.16 7.34
C ARG A 29 -4.30 -4.87 6.09
N PRO A 30 -5.52 -4.60 5.61
CA PRO A 30 -6.01 -5.17 4.36
C PRO A 30 -5.13 -4.76 3.18
N ARG A 31 -4.71 -3.50 3.08
CA ARG A 31 -3.86 -3.01 1.99
C ARG A 31 -2.49 -3.69 1.96
N ILE A 32 -1.90 -3.93 3.13
CA ILE A 32 -0.63 -4.65 3.27
C ILE A 32 -0.79 -6.10 2.81
N ILE A 33 -1.84 -6.79 3.27
CA ILE A 33 -2.09 -8.19 2.92
C ILE A 33 -2.37 -8.32 1.42
N THR A 34 -3.29 -7.52 0.88
CA THR A 34 -3.63 -7.54 -0.55
C THR A 34 -2.42 -7.19 -1.41
N GLY A 35 -1.62 -6.19 -1.01
CA GLY A 35 -0.37 -5.86 -1.68
C GLY A 35 0.62 -7.02 -1.69
N ALA A 36 0.84 -7.68 -0.56
CA ALA A 36 1.74 -8.83 -0.46
C ALA A 36 1.32 -9.99 -1.38
N VAL A 37 0.01 -10.29 -1.46
CA VAL A 37 -0.53 -11.32 -2.34
C VAL A 37 -0.33 -10.94 -3.81
N ALA A 38 -0.60 -9.69 -4.20
CA ALA A 38 -0.40 -9.22 -5.57
C ALA A 38 1.09 -9.26 -5.96
N MET A 39 2.00 -8.93 -5.04
CA MET A 39 3.43 -9.01 -5.28
C MET A 39 3.93 -10.45 -5.46
N ASP A 40 3.41 -11.42 -4.70
CA ASP A 40 3.74 -12.84 -4.86
C ASP A 40 3.22 -13.39 -6.20
N GLU A 41 1.98 -13.05 -6.59
CA GLU A 41 1.41 -13.46 -7.88
C GLU A 41 2.21 -12.90 -9.06
N ALA A 42 2.62 -11.62 -9.00
CA ALA A 42 3.45 -11.00 -10.03
C ALA A 42 4.82 -11.68 -10.22
N ARG A 43 5.36 -12.34 -9.19
CA ARG A 43 6.60 -13.13 -9.34
C ARG A 43 6.39 -14.47 -10.04
N ARG A 44 5.16 -14.95 -10.14
CA ARG A 44 4.81 -16.27 -10.69
C ARG A 44 4.13 -16.19 -12.05
N ASN A 45 3.52 -15.05 -12.36
CA ASN A 45 2.71 -14.85 -13.54
C ASN A 45 3.10 -13.56 -14.28
N ARG A 46 3.67 -13.73 -15.48
CA ARG A 46 4.17 -12.63 -16.32
C ARG A 46 3.08 -11.66 -16.77
N ASP A 47 1.91 -12.16 -17.14
CA ASP A 47 0.81 -11.32 -17.64
C ASP A 47 0.20 -10.49 -16.52
N PHE A 48 0.06 -11.10 -15.34
CA PHE A 48 -0.35 -10.39 -14.13
C PHE A 48 0.68 -9.33 -13.73
N ALA A 49 1.98 -9.67 -13.78
CA ALA A 49 3.06 -8.73 -13.51
C ALA A 49 3.00 -7.49 -14.41
N ALA A 50 2.84 -7.67 -15.72
CA ALA A 50 2.71 -6.57 -16.67
C ALA A 50 1.52 -5.66 -16.33
N THR A 51 0.36 -6.27 -16.02
CA THR A 51 -0.87 -5.54 -15.65
C THR A 51 -0.69 -4.75 -14.34
N LEU A 52 -0.12 -5.38 -13.31
CA LEU A 52 0.13 -4.78 -12.01
C LEU A 52 1.11 -3.60 -12.13
N LEU A 53 2.22 -3.77 -12.84
CA LEU A 53 3.20 -2.72 -13.05
C LEU A 53 2.60 -1.51 -13.76
N ALA A 54 1.73 -1.74 -14.76
CA ALA A 54 1.05 -0.68 -15.48
C ALA A 54 -0.05 0.02 -14.64
N ALA A 55 -0.64 -0.69 -13.68
CA ALA A 55 -1.54 -0.09 -12.68
C ALA A 55 -0.77 0.76 -11.66
N MET A 56 0.39 0.29 -11.19
CA MET A 56 1.23 1.02 -10.24
C MET A 56 1.83 2.30 -10.84
N ASP A 57 2.16 2.29 -12.13
CA ASP A 57 2.68 3.49 -12.81
C ASP A 57 1.62 4.60 -12.92
N ARG A 58 0.34 4.22 -13.14
CA ARG A 58 -0.81 5.14 -13.17
C ARG A 58 -1.29 5.57 -11.79
N GLY A 59 -1.14 4.69 -10.79
CA GLY A 59 -1.61 4.89 -9.42
C GLY A 59 -0.71 5.77 -8.55
N GLN A 60 0.30 6.43 -9.12
CA GLN A 60 1.16 7.35 -8.39
C GLN A 60 0.35 8.59 -7.98
N ASP A 61 0.07 8.70 -6.68
CA ASP A 61 -0.63 9.83 -6.07
C ASP A 61 0.19 10.42 -4.91
N ARG A 62 -0.37 11.42 -4.22
CA ARG A 62 0.30 12.06 -3.08
C ARG A 62 0.50 11.11 -1.87
N MET A 63 -0.14 9.95 -1.86
CA MET A 63 -0.09 8.96 -0.77
C MET A 63 0.94 7.85 -1.04
N VAL A 64 1.35 7.62 -2.28
CA VAL A 64 2.32 6.58 -2.65
C VAL A 64 3.54 7.22 -3.29
N ASP A 65 4.62 7.37 -2.50
CA ASP A 65 5.91 7.81 -3.02
C ASP A 65 6.46 6.74 -3.98
N ARG A 66 6.78 7.16 -5.21
CA ARG A 66 7.40 6.32 -6.23
C ARG A 66 8.64 5.60 -5.69
N LYS A 67 9.43 6.25 -4.83
CA LYS A 67 10.63 5.66 -4.22
C LYS A 67 10.34 4.38 -3.43
N THR A 68 9.16 4.27 -2.82
CA THR A 68 8.78 3.09 -2.02
C THR A 68 8.46 1.89 -2.91
N ILE A 69 7.97 2.10 -4.12
CA ILE A 69 7.56 1.03 -5.04
C ILE A 69 8.61 0.71 -6.11
N THR A 70 9.57 1.61 -6.36
CA THR A 70 10.65 1.44 -7.35
C THR A 70 11.39 0.10 -7.22
N PRO A 71 11.83 -0.36 -6.02
CA PRO A 71 12.59 -1.61 -5.92
C PRO A 71 11.79 -2.82 -6.41
N PHE A 72 10.49 -2.85 -6.13
CA PHE A 72 9.61 -3.92 -6.61
C PHE A 72 9.37 -3.82 -8.12
N ILE A 73 9.21 -2.60 -8.65
CA ILE A 73 9.06 -2.38 -10.08
C ILE A 73 10.28 -2.89 -10.85
N GLU A 74 11.49 -2.57 -10.36
CA GLU A 74 12.75 -3.02 -10.94
C GLU A 74 12.90 -4.55 -10.87
N GLU A 75 12.67 -5.14 -9.69
CA GLU A 75 12.72 -6.60 -9.46
C GLU A 75 11.84 -7.35 -10.47
N VAL A 76 10.56 -6.98 -10.58
CA VAL A 76 9.60 -7.68 -11.45
C VAL A 76 9.89 -7.42 -12.93
N THR A 77 10.38 -6.23 -13.27
CA THR A 77 10.76 -5.90 -14.65
C THR A 77 11.97 -6.72 -15.09
N GLU A 78 12.96 -6.89 -14.22
CA GLU A 78 14.14 -7.72 -14.46
C GLU A 78 13.76 -9.21 -14.57
N LEU A 79 12.97 -9.72 -13.62
CA LEU A 79 12.53 -11.11 -13.57
C LEU A 79 11.87 -11.58 -14.88
N TRP A 80 11.07 -10.71 -15.51
CA TRP A 80 10.29 -11.03 -16.70
C TRP A 80 10.79 -10.38 -17.99
N GLY A 81 11.91 -9.64 -17.95
CA GLY A 81 12.46 -8.93 -19.09
C GLY A 81 11.50 -7.90 -19.71
N LEU A 82 10.71 -7.19 -18.89
CA LEU A 82 9.67 -6.25 -19.33
C LEU A 82 10.23 -4.85 -19.68
N GLN A 83 11.36 -4.80 -20.40
CA GLN A 83 12.09 -3.56 -20.72
C GLN A 83 11.33 -2.63 -21.69
N ASP A 84 10.53 -3.19 -22.60
CA ASP A 84 9.62 -2.45 -23.48
C ASP A 84 8.18 -2.76 -23.08
N ARG A 85 7.58 -1.92 -22.24
CA ARG A 85 6.18 -2.08 -21.87
C ARG A 85 5.30 -1.55 -23.01
N PRO A 86 4.39 -2.34 -23.59
CA PRO A 86 3.34 -1.77 -24.42
C PRO A 86 2.52 -0.81 -23.55
N SER A 87 2.36 0.42 -24.04
CA SER A 87 1.35 1.33 -23.52
C SER A 87 0.00 0.62 -23.58
N ILE A 88 -0.75 0.63 -22.48
CA ILE A 88 -2.10 0.01 -22.40
C ILE A 88 -3.10 0.66 -23.38
N ALA A 89 -2.68 1.67 -24.16
CA ALA A 89 -3.40 2.13 -25.34
C ALA A 89 -3.72 1.00 -26.35
N GLU A 90 -3.05 -0.15 -26.26
CA GLU A 90 -3.33 -1.34 -27.08
C GLU A 90 -4.46 -2.24 -26.53
N PHE A 91 -4.97 -1.98 -25.32
CA PHE A 91 -6.05 -2.76 -24.70
C PHE A 91 -7.37 -1.97 -24.53
N ALA A 92 -7.52 -0.85 -25.24
CA ALA A 92 -8.72 0.00 -25.24
C ALA A 92 -9.57 -0.21 -26.50
#